data_AF-A0A8I1GCD2-F1
#
_entry.id   AF-A0A8I1GCD2-F1
#
_cell.length_a   1.000
_cell.length_b   1.000
_cell.length_c   1.000
_cell.angle_alpha   90.00
_cell.angle_beta   90.00
_cell.angle_gamma   90.00
#
_symmetry.space_group_name_H-M   'P 1'
#
loop_
_entity.id
_entity.type
_entity.pdbx_description
1 polymer ?
#
loop_
_entity_poly.entity_id
_entity_poly.type
_entity_poly.pdbx_seq_one_letter_code
_entity_poly.pdbx_strand_id
1 'polypeptide(L)'
;MPETRVVIVGAGIGGLSAAVNLAAEGFAVTVVEKFDKPGGKMREVDAGGAAIDAGPTVFTMREVFDAIFEKAGASLSDYLTIKPAEIIARHAWEDGSTLDLFADEERSFHAIADFAGPENAQGYRAFCREAAEIYRILDPSFIRAQKPSLPKLIWRVGPLAFSDLWRMNPYETFWNAVCRHMSDPRLRQLFARYSTYCGASPFASPATLMLVAHVEQQGVWLVEGGMHRIARALESLGRRLGVVYRYGAEVAVVTAEFGRASGVRLASGEHIAADAVVLNADPSPVAAGRLGRDAASATRRVPPRSRSLSALTLAFQAEASGLPLARHTVFFPAAPYHLEYDAIFRQRKLPPAPTVYLCAQDRDGRGDRSEDGAERFLTVVNAPALLNGSGLSLAEIEECETKTFRLMETCGLTLRPLPGALVRTAPQDFETLLPGTGGAIYGRASHGWMASFQRQGTRSTMPGLYFAGGSVHPGPGIPMAALSGALASEALLADLGLPRLLSRMATPGGMSMRSAQTIATD
;
A
#
# COMPACT_ATOMS: atom_id res chain seq x y z
N MET A 1 -3.41 -35.53 12.42
CA MET A 1 -2.54 -35.47 11.22
C MET A 1 -1.18 -34.95 11.67
N PRO A 2 -0.05 -35.35 11.08
CA PRO A 2 1.22 -34.67 11.37
C PRO A 2 1.05 -33.17 11.12
N GLU A 3 1.57 -32.36 12.02
CA GLU A 3 1.44 -30.90 11.97
C GLU A 3 2.22 -30.37 10.77
N THR A 4 1.53 -29.85 9.76
CA THR A 4 2.17 -29.31 8.55
C THR A 4 2.96 -28.05 8.92
N ARG A 5 4.26 -28.06 8.65
CA ARG A 5 5.19 -26.97 9.00
C ARG A 5 5.29 -25.98 7.84
N VAL A 6 5.09 -24.71 8.14
CA VAL A 6 5.23 -23.62 7.16
C VAL A 6 6.25 -22.62 7.65
N VAL A 7 7.21 -22.28 6.78
CA VAL A 7 8.13 -21.17 7.02
C VAL A 7 7.69 -19.96 6.21
N ILE A 8 7.60 -18.82 6.85
CA ILE A 8 7.31 -17.53 6.22
C ILE A 8 8.55 -16.66 6.29
N VAL A 9 9.03 -16.21 5.13
CA VAL A 9 10.23 -15.36 5.02
C VAL A 9 9.79 -13.90 4.93
N GLY A 10 10.09 -13.13 5.97
CA GLY A 10 9.80 -11.70 6.10
C GLY A 10 8.53 -11.42 6.91
N ALA A 11 8.66 -10.66 7.99
CA ALA A 11 7.60 -10.20 8.88
C ALA A 11 6.98 -8.85 8.44
N GLY A 12 7.01 -8.52 7.15
CA GLY A 12 6.16 -7.46 6.60
C GLY A 12 4.67 -7.84 6.64
N ILE A 13 3.79 -6.88 6.34
CA ILE A 13 2.34 -7.06 6.53
C ILE A 13 1.73 -8.29 5.82
N GLY A 14 2.22 -8.63 4.62
CA GLY A 14 1.76 -9.83 3.90
C GLY A 14 2.17 -11.13 4.60
N GLY A 15 3.40 -11.20 5.12
CA GLY A 15 3.88 -12.35 5.89
C GLY A 15 3.17 -12.50 7.23
N LEU A 16 2.92 -11.39 7.93
CA LEU A 16 2.15 -11.38 9.17
C LEU A 16 0.71 -11.84 8.96
N SER A 17 0.06 -11.34 7.91
CA SER A 17 -1.28 -11.78 7.51
C SER A 17 -1.30 -13.27 7.18
N ALA A 18 -0.34 -13.75 6.38
CA ALA A 18 -0.23 -15.17 6.04
C ALA A 18 -0.01 -16.05 7.29
N ALA A 19 0.81 -15.57 8.25
CA ALA A 19 1.10 -16.27 9.49
C ALA A 19 -0.14 -16.50 10.35
N VAL A 20 -0.90 -15.42 10.60
CA VAL A 20 -2.15 -15.48 11.37
C VAL A 20 -3.15 -16.41 10.67
N ASN A 21 -3.33 -16.25 9.35
CA ASN A 21 -4.28 -17.07 8.59
C ASN A 21 -3.93 -18.55 8.59
N LEU A 22 -2.65 -18.92 8.51
CA LEU A 22 -2.21 -20.32 8.54
C LEU A 22 -2.26 -20.91 9.95
N ALA A 23 -1.85 -20.15 10.96
CA ALA A 23 -1.90 -20.61 12.35
C ALA A 23 -3.34 -20.82 12.83
N ALA A 24 -4.29 -19.97 12.40
CA ALA A 24 -5.72 -20.15 12.67
C ALA A 24 -6.29 -21.44 12.05
N GLU A 25 -5.63 -22.00 11.03
CA GLU A 25 -5.98 -23.27 10.38
C GLU A 25 -5.20 -24.46 10.96
N GLY A 26 -4.44 -24.25 12.05
CA GLY A 26 -3.72 -25.30 12.78
C GLY A 26 -2.35 -25.69 12.21
N PHE A 27 -1.73 -24.83 11.40
CA PHE A 27 -0.38 -25.07 10.88
C PHE A 27 0.70 -24.66 11.88
N ALA A 28 1.81 -25.42 11.93
CA ALA A 28 3.02 -25.00 12.64
C ALA A 28 3.75 -23.92 11.83
N VAL A 29 3.57 -22.66 12.21
CA VAL A 29 4.14 -21.52 11.46
C VAL A 29 5.38 -20.96 12.16
N THR A 30 6.48 -20.84 11.40
CA THR A 30 7.66 -20.07 11.79
C THR A 30 7.86 -18.89 10.86
N VAL A 31 7.87 -17.67 11.39
CA VAL A 31 8.22 -16.44 10.65
C VAL A 31 9.69 -16.12 10.89
N VAL A 32 10.46 -15.96 9.82
CA VAL A 32 11.88 -15.62 9.85
C VAL A 32 12.06 -14.21 9.28
N GLU A 33 12.65 -13.31 10.05
CA GLU A 33 12.82 -11.90 9.72
C GLU A 33 14.25 -11.45 10.00
N LYS A 34 14.86 -10.75 9.04
CA LYS A 34 16.23 -10.23 9.14
C LYS A 34 16.34 -9.03 10.08
N PHE A 35 15.27 -8.24 10.20
CA PHE A 35 15.20 -7.13 11.14
C PHE A 35 14.88 -7.61 12.56
N ASP A 36 15.06 -6.73 13.54
CA ASP A 36 14.80 -6.96 14.96
C ASP A 36 13.31 -6.82 15.34
N LYS A 37 12.49 -6.32 14.41
CA LYS A 37 11.07 -5.95 14.60
C LYS A 37 10.21 -6.37 13.40
N PRO A 38 8.90 -6.62 13.59
CA PRO A 38 7.96 -6.85 12.49
C PRO A 38 7.70 -5.59 11.67
N GLY A 39 6.96 -5.71 10.57
CA GLY A 39 6.43 -4.59 9.78
C GLY A 39 7.10 -4.37 8.44
N GLY A 40 8.38 -4.73 8.30
CA GLY A 40 9.13 -4.59 7.04
C GLY A 40 9.16 -3.14 6.56
N LYS A 41 8.40 -2.80 5.50
CA LYS A 41 8.25 -1.40 5.04
C LYS A 41 7.46 -0.53 6.03
N MET A 42 6.58 -1.12 6.84
CA MET A 42 5.83 -0.43 7.90
C MET A 42 6.70 -0.32 9.16
N ARG A 43 7.65 0.61 9.11
CA ARG A 43 8.72 0.80 10.09
C ARG A 43 8.66 2.18 10.73
N GLU A 44 9.27 2.27 11.90
CA GLU A 44 9.57 3.53 12.56
C GLU A 44 11.05 3.89 12.38
N VAL A 45 11.35 5.18 12.46
CA VAL A 45 12.69 5.74 12.52
C VAL A 45 12.79 6.60 13.76
N ASP A 46 13.90 6.47 14.49
CA ASP A 46 14.23 7.39 15.58
C ASP A 46 14.83 8.68 15.00
N ALA A 47 14.12 9.78 15.16
CA ALA A 47 14.58 11.11 14.79
C ALA A 47 14.62 12.00 16.03
N GLY A 48 15.79 12.10 16.67
CA GLY A 48 15.98 12.93 17.87
C GLY A 48 15.24 12.40 19.10
N GLY A 49 15.14 11.08 19.28
CA GLY A 49 14.50 10.42 20.42
C GLY A 49 13.00 10.12 20.20
N ALA A 50 12.42 10.57 19.09
CA ALA A 50 11.03 10.29 18.74
C ALA A 50 10.94 9.21 17.66
N ALA A 51 10.09 8.20 17.90
CA ALA A 51 9.74 7.21 16.89
C ALA A 51 8.73 7.82 15.88
N ILE A 52 9.15 7.90 14.62
CA ILE A 52 8.36 8.45 13.51
C ILE A 52 8.06 7.33 12.52
N ASP A 53 6.78 7.10 12.18
CA ASP A 53 6.43 6.18 11.10
C ASP A 53 7.10 6.65 9.80
N ALA A 54 7.96 5.83 9.20
CA ALA A 54 8.79 6.18 8.04
C ALA A 54 8.53 5.25 6.84
N GLY A 55 7.29 4.77 6.75
CA GLY A 55 6.81 3.88 5.71
C GLY A 55 5.44 4.32 5.19
N PRO A 56 4.44 3.44 5.12
CA PRO A 56 3.07 3.82 4.80
C PRO A 56 2.43 4.54 5.98
N THR A 57 1.74 5.64 5.68
CA THR A 57 1.10 6.55 6.64
C THR A 57 -0.43 6.59 6.53
N VAL A 58 -0.99 6.00 5.47
CA VAL A 58 -2.43 5.99 5.18
C VAL A 58 -2.99 4.59 5.42
N PHE A 59 -4.06 4.49 6.19
CA PHE A 59 -4.79 3.25 6.43
C PHE A 59 -6.20 3.32 5.84
N THR A 60 -6.48 2.44 4.89
CA THR A 60 -7.79 2.27 4.23
C THR A 60 -8.23 0.81 4.34
N MET A 61 -9.45 0.48 3.88
CA MET A 61 -9.98 -0.88 3.86
C MET A 61 -9.82 -1.63 5.20
N ARG A 62 -10.26 -1.01 6.30
CA ARG A 62 -10.18 -1.55 7.67
C ARG A 62 -10.79 -2.96 7.76
N GLU A 63 -11.81 -3.24 6.97
CA GLU A 63 -12.51 -4.52 6.89
C GLU A 63 -11.61 -5.70 6.48
N VAL A 64 -10.50 -5.45 5.78
CA VAL A 64 -9.49 -6.49 5.49
C VAL A 64 -8.86 -7.00 6.78
N PHE A 65 -8.57 -6.09 7.71
CA PHE A 65 -7.96 -6.43 8.98
C PHE A 65 -8.98 -6.99 9.95
N ASP A 66 -10.20 -6.44 9.97
CA ASP A 66 -11.31 -7.03 10.74
C ASP A 66 -11.49 -8.51 10.39
N ALA A 67 -11.54 -8.85 9.09
CA ALA A 67 -11.69 -10.25 8.65
C ALA A 67 -10.52 -11.16 9.05
N ILE A 68 -9.28 -10.67 9.07
CA ILE A 68 -8.11 -11.45 9.51
C ILE A 68 -8.21 -11.77 11.00
N PHE A 69 -8.58 -10.78 11.82
CA PHE A 69 -8.73 -10.96 13.26
C PHE A 69 -9.92 -11.87 13.58
N GLU A 70 -11.07 -11.65 12.93
CA GLU A 70 -12.28 -12.47 13.12
C GLU A 70 -12.03 -13.93 12.79
N LYS A 71 -11.32 -14.22 11.69
CA LYS A 71 -10.94 -15.59 11.33
C LYS A 71 -10.09 -16.28 12.40
N ALA A 72 -9.28 -15.50 13.11
CA ALA A 72 -8.47 -15.97 14.23
C ALA A 72 -9.21 -15.95 15.58
N GLY A 73 -10.53 -15.68 15.59
CA GLY A 73 -11.33 -15.61 16.81
C GLY A 73 -11.05 -14.39 17.69
N ALA A 74 -10.57 -13.30 17.11
CA ALA A 74 -10.25 -12.04 17.80
C ALA A 74 -10.95 -10.84 17.16
N SER A 75 -11.01 -9.70 17.85
CA SER A 75 -11.42 -8.43 17.25
C SER A 75 -10.22 -7.51 17.04
N LEU A 76 -10.18 -6.78 15.92
CA LEU A 76 -9.15 -5.77 15.67
C LEU A 76 -9.15 -4.67 16.75
N SER A 77 -10.34 -4.31 17.23
CA SER A 77 -10.54 -3.28 18.25
C SER A 77 -9.97 -3.66 19.62
N ASP A 78 -9.71 -4.95 19.89
CA ASP A 78 -9.06 -5.39 21.13
C ASP A 78 -7.55 -5.07 21.15
N TYR A 79 -6.98 -4.70 20.00
CA TYR A 79 -5.54 -4.50 19.80
C TYR A 79 -5.20 -3.07 19.41
N LEU A 80 -6.10 -2.39 18.69
CA LEU A 80 -5.87 -1.08 18.12
C LEU A 80 -7.04 -0.14 18.40
N THR A 81 -6.71 1.09 18.81
CA THR A 81 -7.65 2.21 18.76
C THR A 81 -7.53 2.88 17.40
N ILE A 82 -8.61 2.83 16.63
CA ILE A 82 -8.66 3.33 15.26
C ILE A 82 -9.78 4.34 15.15
N LYS A 83 -9.49 5.55 14.65
CA LYS A 83 -10.45 6.65 14.50
C LYS A 83 -10.58 7.02 13.01
N PRO A 84 -11.78 7.31 12.49
CA PRO A 84 -11.92 7.80 11.13
C PRO A 84 -11.31 9.20 11.00
N ALA A 85 -10.66 9.49 9.88
CA ALA A 85 -10.25 10.84 9.52
C ALA A 85 -11.47 11.61 8.97
N GLU A 86 -11.70 12.83 9.44
CA GLU A 86 -12.75 13.69 8.88
C GLU A 86 -12.25 14.38 7.61
N ILE A 87 -11.01 14.90 7.67
CA ILE A 87 -10.27 15.39 6.51
C ILE A 87 -9.39 14.24 6.01
N ILE A 88 -9.66 13.75 4.80
CA ILE A 88 -8.86 12.72 4.13
C ILE A 88 -7.45 13.27 3.87
N ALA A 89 -7.39 14.44 3.24
CA ALA A 89 -6.16 15.16 2.99
C ALA A 89 -6.43 16.63 2.67
N ARG A 90 -5.53 17.49 3.12
CA ARG A 90 -5.42 18.89 2.72
C ARG A 90 -4.47 19.01 1.53
N HIS A 91 -4.79 19.88 0.59
CA HIS A 91 -3.98 20.14 -0.59
C HIS A 91 -3.68 21.63 -0.68
N ALA A 92 -2.44 22.00 -0.98
CA ALA A 92 -1.99 23.38 -1.10
C ALA A 92 -1.14 23.56 -2.36
N TRP A 93 -1.30 24.70 -3.03
CA TRP A 93 -0.57 25.06 -4.25
C TRP A 93 0.26 26.33 -4.04
N GLU A 94 1.30 26.51 -4.85
CA GLU A 94 2.19 27.69 -4.80
C GLU A 94 1.46 29.03 -5.02
N ASP A 95 0.27 29.02 -5.62
CA ASP A 95 -0.58 30.21 -5.78
C ASP A 95 -1.30 30.62 -4.47
N GLY A 96 -1.07 29.89 -3.38
CA GLY A 96 -1.70 30.11 -2.07
C GLY A 96 -3.08 29.47 -1.93
N SER A 97 -3.59 28.81 -2.97
CA SER A 97 -4.88 28.14 -2.92
C SER A 97 -4.80 26.83 -2.12
N THR A 98 -5.90 26.50 -1.44
CA THR A 98 -6.00 25.31 -0.60
C THR A 98 -7.33 24.59 -0.79
N LEU A 99 -7.32 23.26 -0.77
CA LEU A 99 -8.51 22.43 -0.87
C LEU A 99 -8.42 21.22 0.06
N ASP A 100 -9.46 21.05 0.88
CA ASP A 100 -9.64 19.83 1.67
C ASP A 100 -10.53 18.84 0.94
N LEU A 101 -10.13 17.57 0.95
CA LEU A 101 -11.03 16.46 0.69
C LEU A 101 -11.44 15.84 2.03
N PHE A 102 -12.73 15.56 2.15
CA PHE A 102 -13.36 15.04 3.36
C PHE A 102 -13.81 13.60 3.15
N ALA A 103 -13.93 12.86 4.26
CA ALA A 103 -14.54 11.52 4.23
C ALA A 103 -16.02 11.56 3.79
N ASP A 104 -16.69 12.70 3.99
CA ASP A 104 -18.00 12.97 3.43
C ASP A 104 -17.86 13.48 1.99
N GLU A 105 -18.37 12.71 1.03
CA GLU A 105 -18.34 13.03 -0.40
C GLU A 105 -19.08 14.35 -0.70
N GLU A 106 -20.19 14.65 -0.02
CA GLU A 106 -20.97 15.87 -0.25
C GLU A 106 -20.20 17.10 0.24
N ARG A 107 -19.49 17.00 1.36
CA ARG A 107 -18.59 18.07 1.81
C ARG A 107 -17.47 18.33 0.81
N SER A 108 -16.89 17.27 0.25
CA SER A 108 -15.88 17.39 -0.80
C SER A 108 -16.45 18.03 -2.08
N PHE A 109 -17.68 17.65 -2.46
CA PHE A 109 -18.38 18.26 -3.58
C PHE A 109 -18.55 19.78 -3.40
N HIS A 110 -19.02 20.22 -2.23
CA HIS A 110 -19.19 21.63 -1.92
C HIS A 110 -17.85 22.38 -1.88
N ALA A 111 -16.83 21.80 -1.25
CA ALA A 111 -15.49 22.40 -1.22
C ALA A 111 -14.90 22.58 -2.63
N ILE A 112 -15.11 21.61 -3.53
CA ILE A 112 -14.69 21.71 -4.93
C ILE A 112 -15.52 22.77 -5.68
N ALA A 113 -16.82 22.88 -5.40
CA ALA A 113 -17.67 23.89 -6.02
C ALA A 113 -17.20 25.31 -5.67
N ASP A 114 -16.83 25.54 -4.41
CA ASP A 114 -16.31 26.81 -3.93
C ASP A 114 -14.89 27.10 -4.49
N PHE A 115 -14.06 26.07 -4.62
CA PHE A 115 -12.66 26.18 -5.05
C PHE A 115 -12.47 26.34 -6.56
N ALA A 116 -13.23 25.60 -7.37
CA ALA A 116 -13.04 25.47 -8.82
C ALA A 116 -14.35 25.54 -9.63
N GLY A 117 -15.45 25.94 -9.00
CA GLY A 117 -16.74 26.14 -9.65
C GLY A 117 -17.62 24.89 -9.75
N PRO A 118 -18.92 25.08 -10.03
CA PRO A 118 -19.93 24.01 -9.98
C PRO A 118 -19.70 22.92 -11.04
N GLU A 119 -19.15 23.26 -12.20
CA GLU A 119 -18.85 22.28 -13.25
C GLU A 119 -17.82 21.24 -12.79
N ASN A 120 -16.75 21.67 -12.12
CA ASN A 120 -15.74 20.78 -11.57
C ASN A 120 -16.29 19.93 -10.41
N ALA A 121 -17.22 20.45 -9.62
CA ALA A 121 -17.90 19.68 -8.58
C ALA A 121 -18.77 18.56 -9.16
N GLN A 122 -19.51 18.84 -10.24
CA GLN A 122 -20.23 17.79 -10.97
C GLN A 122 -19.27 16.78 -11.62
N GLY A 123 -18.15 17.27 -12.15
CA GLY A 123 -17.04 16.45 -12.62
C GLY A 123 -16.50 15.49 -11.56
N TYR A 124 -16.28 15.99 -10.34
CA TYR A 124 -15.88 15.17 -9.19
C TYR A 124 -16.91 14.08 -8.89
N ARG A 125 -18.20 14.41 -8.83
CA ARG A 125 -19.25 13.41 -8.59
C ARG A 125 -19.30 12.35 -9.70
N ALA A 126 -19.12 12.75 -10.96
CA ALA A 126 -19.04 11.82 -12.09
C ALA A 126 -17.81 10.91 -11.98
N PHE A 127 -16.65 11.46 -11.62
CA PHE A 127 -15.41 10.73 -11.35
C PHE A 127 -15.60 9.68 -10.24
N CYS A 128 -16.24 10.05 -9.12
CA CYS A 128 -16.48 9.14 -7.99
C CYS A 128 -17.40 7.98 -8.38
N ARG A 129 -18.46 8.25 -9.14
CA ARG A 129 -19.38 7.21 -9.65
C ARG A 129 -18.68 6.22 -10.57
N GLU A 130 -17.86 6.71 -11.50
CA GLU A 130 -17.09 5.85 -12.41
C GLU A 130 -16.06 5.02 -11.63
N ALA A 131 -15.38 5.61 -10.65
CA ALA A 131 -14.45 4.89 -9.78
C ALA A 131 -15.13 3.78 -8.95
N ALA A 132 -16.32 4.06 -8.41
CA ALA A 132 -17.13 3.10 -7.66
C ALA A 132 -17.61 1.93 -8.55
N GLU A 133 -18.00 2.21 -9.80
CA GLU A 133 -18.40 1.17 -10.75
C GLU A 133 -17.23 0.25 -11.12
N ILE A 134 -16.06 0.83 -11.41
CA ILE A 134 -14.82 0.08 -11.66
C ILE A 134 -14.49 -0.80 -10.45
N TYR A 135 -14.56 -0.26 -9.23
CA TYR A 135 -14.31 -1.03 -8.01
C TYR A 135 -15.28 -2.19 -7.84
N ARG A 136 -16.60 -1.95 -8.00
CA ARG A 136 -17.64 -2.99 -7.88
C ARG A 136 -17.40 -4.17 -8.83
N ILE A 137 -16.90 -3.89 -10.03
CA ILE A 137 -16.65 -4.92 -11.05
C ILE A 137 -15.35 -5.68 -10.78
N LEU A 138 -14.31 -4.97 -10.32
CA LEU A 138 -12.98 -5.56 -10.09
C LEU A 138 -12.82 -6.20 -8.71
N ASP A 139 -13.51 -5.75 -7.65
CA ASP A 139 -13.25 -6.24 -6.29
C ASP A 139 -13.44 -7.76 -6.15
N PRO A 140 -14.60 -8.35 -6.51
CA PRO A 140 -14.82 -9.79 -6.31
C PRO A 140 -14.07 -10.69 -7.30
N SER A 141 -13.66 -10.14 -8.45
CA SER A 141 -13.16 -10.90 -9.61
C SER A 141 -11.65 -10.74 -9.85
N PHE A 142 -11.08 -9.65 -9.33
CA PHE A 142 -9.70 -9.26 -9.53
C PHE A 142 -9.00 -9.02 -8.18
N ILE A 143 -9.52 -8.17 -7.30
CA ILE A 143 -8.81 -7.79 -6.06
C ILE A 143 -8.79 -8.93 -5.04
N ARG A 144 -9.94 -9.60 -4.83
CA ARG A 144 -10.07 -10.71 -3.88
C ARG A 144 -9.77 -12.08 -4.48
N ALA A 145 -9.31 -12.14 -5.73
CA ALA A 145 -9.02 -13.41 -6.42
C ALA A 145 -7.57 -13.84 -6.20
N GLN A 146 -7.30 -15.15 -6.12
CA GLN A 146 -5.93 -15.67 -5.97
C GLN A 146 -5.04 -15.45 -7.22
N LYS A 147 -5.66 -15.26 -8.39
CA LYS A 147 -4.97 -14.95 -9.64
C LYS A 147 -5.86 -14.09 -10.53
N PRO A 148 -5.34 -12.99 -11.09
CA PRO A 148 -6.07 -12.23 -12.09
C PRO A 148 -6.15 -13.06 -13.37
N SER A 149 -7.36 -13.38 -13.81
CA SER A 149 -7.59 -14.14 -15.05
C SER A 149 -8.48 -13.33 -15.97
N LEU A 150 -7.87 -12.82 -17.06
CA LEU A 150 -8.58 -12.05 -18.07
C LEU A 150 -9.74 -12.85 -18.72
N PRO A 151 -9.60 -14.16 -19.04
CA PRO A 151 -10.73 -14.97 -19.49
C PRO A 151 -11.85 -15.11 -18.46
N LYS A 152 -11.53 -15.27 -17.16
CA LYS A 152 -12.57 -15.34 -16.11
C LYS A 152 -13.24 -13.98 -15.88
N LEU A 153 -12.49 -12.89 -15.99
CA LEU A 153 -13.03 -11.53 -15.93
C LEU A 153 -14.01 -11.32 -17.09
N ILE A 154 -13.60 -11.62 -18.33
CA ILE A 154 -14.45 -11.53 -19.53
C ILE A 154 -15.69 -12.42 -19.42
N TRP A 155 -15.53 -13.67 -18.96
CA TRP A 155 -16.64 -14.61 -18.83
C TRP A 155 -17.66 -14.19 -17.76
N ARG A 156 -17.20 -13.62 -16.64
CA ARG A 156 -18.06 -13.19 -15.53
C ARG A 156 -18.72 -11.84 -15.77
N VAL A 157 -18.05 -10.95 -16.51
CA VAL A 157 -18.66 -9.75 -17.09
C VAL A 157 -19.74 -10.16 -18.10
N GLY A 158 -19.53 -11.27 -18.81
CA GLY A 158 -20.52 -11.84 -19.72
C GLY A 158 -20.67 -11.04 -21.02
N PRO A 159 -21.37 -11.57 -22.03
CA PRO A 159 -21.53 -10.93 -23.33
C PRO A 159 -22.33 -9.61 -23.27
N LEU A 160 -23.19 -9.44 -22.26
CA LEU A 160 -24.03 -8.25 -22.07
C LEU A 160 -23.29 -7.06 -21.46
N ALA A 161 -22.17 -7.28 -20.74
CA ALA A 161 -21.36 -6.21 -20.14
C ALA A 161 -19.98 -6.06 -20.80
N PHE A 162 -19.77 -6.67 -21.98
CA PHE A 162 -18.63 -6.33 -22.84
C PHE A 162 -18.65 -4.83 -23.18
N SER A 163 -19.84 -4.22 -23.31
CA SER A 163 -20.02 -2.78 -23.40
C SER A 163 -19.50 -2.03 -22.16
N ASP A 164 -19.64 -2.60 -20.96
CA ASP A 164 -19.21 -1.94 -19.71
C ASP A 164 -17.69 -2.02 -19.53
N LEU A 165 -17.06 -3.13 -19.95
CA LEU A 165 -15.59 -3.23 -20.00
C LEU A 165 -14.97 -2.28 -21.05
N TRP A 166 -15.66 -2.05 -22.18
CA TRP A 166 -15.27 -1.04 -23.17
C TRP A 166 -15.54 0.39 -22.69
N ARG A 167 -16.62 0.63 -21.94
CA ARG A 167 -16.92 1.92 -21.30
C ARG A 167 -15.88 2.31 -20.25
N MET A 168 -15.25 1.34 -19.58
CA MET A 168 -14.11 1.57 -18.69
C MET A 168 -12.83 2.03 -19.40
N ASN A 169 -12.83 2.03 -20.74
CA ASN A 169 -11.74 2.49 -21.60
C ASN A 169 -10.33 2.11 -21.09
N PRO A 170 -10.01 0.80 -21.00
CA PRO A 170 -8.77 0.34 -20.35
C PRO A 170 -7.49 0.83 -21.03
N TYR A 171 -7.59 1.32 -22.28
CA TYR A 171 -6.50 1.91 -23.05
C TYR A 171 -6.28 3.40 -22.78
N GLU A 172 -7.25 4.07 -22.15
CA GLU A 172 -7.12 5.45 -21.71
C GLU A 172 -6.13 5.56 -20.56
N THR A 173 -5.29 6.59 -20.63
CA THR A 173 -4.40 6.91 -19.52
C THR A 173 -5.20 7.51 -18.37
N PHE A 174 -4.76 7.27 -17.15
CA PHE A 174 -5.41 7.81 -15.98
C PHE A 174 -5.47 9.35 -16.00
N TRP A 175 -4.44 10.01 -16.54
CA TRP A 175 -4.44 11.46 -16.77
C TRP A 175 -5.61 11.91 -17.66
N ASN A 176 -5.84 11.24 -18.79
CA ASN A 176 -6.91 11.60 -19.71
C ASN A 176 -8.29 11.38 -19.08
N ALA A 177 -8.46 10.28 -18.33
CA ALA A 177 -9.68 10.01 -17.60
C ALA A 177 -9.99 11.11 -16.58
N VAL A 178 -8.99 11.58 -15.82
CA VAL A 178 -9.15 12.72 -14.90
C VAL A 178 -9.50 14.01 -15.65
N CYS A 179 -8.82 14.29 -16.78
CA CYS A 179 -9.05 15.51 -17.57
C CYS A 179 -10.44 15.56 -18.21
N ARG A 180 -11.06 14.40 -18.47
CA ARG A 180 -12.45 14.29 -18.95
C ARG A 180 -13.45 14.73 -17.89
N HIS A 181 -13.15 14.53 -16.61
CA HIS A 181 -14.03 14.89 -15.50
C HIS A 181 -13.81 16.32 -15.00
N MET A 182 -12.57 16.81 -15.02
CA MET A 182 -12.23 18.10 -14.40
C MET A 182 -11.51 19.01 -15.39
N SER A 183 -11.85 20.30 -15.38
CA SER A 183 -11.24 21.34 -16.20
C SER A 183 -10.13 22.09 -15.46
N ASP A 184 -10.25 22.26 -14.14
CA ASP A 184 -9.26 22.96 -13.33
C ASP A 184 -7.92 22.16 -13.26
N PRO A 185 -6.77 22.77 -13.61
CA PRO A 185 -5.48 22.08 -13.63
C PRO A 185 -5.04 21.57 -12.25
N ARG A 186 -5.42 22.23 -11.17
CA ARG A 186 -5.08 21.85 -9.79
C ARG A 186 -5.83 20.59 -9.38
N LEU A 187 -7.12 20.49 -9.73
CA LEU A 187 -7.88 19.27 -9.53
C LEU A 187 -7.32 18.11 -10.36
N ARG A 188 -6.96 18.36 -11.62
CA ARG A 188 -6.32 17.33 -12.46
C ARG A 188 -5.05 16.78 -11.81
N GLN A 189 -4.21 17.66 -11.26
CA GLN A 189 -3.01 17.29 -10.54
C GLN A 189 -3.32 16.46 -9.28
N LEU A 190 -4.27 16.93 -8.46
CA LEU A 190 -4.73 16.25 -7.25
C LEU A 190 -5.15 14.82 -7.55
N PHE A 191 -6.13 14.64 -8.44
CA PHE A 191 -6.70 13.31 -8.68
C PHE A 191 -5.74 12.41 -9.49
N ALA A 192 -4.92 12.95 -10.39
CA ALA A 192 -3.91 12.16 -11.08
C ALA A 192 -2.81 11.61 -10.14
N ARG A 193 -2.60 12.25 -8.97
CA ARG A 193 -1.66 11.78 -7.93
C ARG A 193 -1.95 10.36 -7.46
N TYR A 194 -3.20 9.87 -7.51
CA TYR A 194 -3.53 8.51 -7.08
C TYR A 194 -2.76 7.40 -7.81
N SER A 195 -2.19 7.69 -8.99
CA SER A 195 -1.24 6.79 -9.67
C SER A 195 0.01 6.44 -8.83
N THR A 196 0.42 7.35 -7.95
CA THR A 196 1.60 7.19 -7.08
C THR A 196 1.41 6.11 -6.01
N TYR A 197 0.16 5.80 -5.61
CA TYR A 197 -0.16 4.70 -4.69
C TYR A 197 0.19 3.33 -5.30
N CYS A 198 0.24 3.27 -6.63
CA CYS A 198 0.70 2.11 -7.38
C CYS A 198 2.13 2.26 -7.93
N GLY A 199 2.84 3.31 -7.51
CA GLY A 199 4.17 3.63 -7.99
C GLY A 199 4.24 3.83 -9.51
N ALA A 200 3.19 4.39 -10.10
CA ALA A 200 3.04 4.58 -11.53
C ALA A 200 3.02 6.08 -11.90
N SER A 201 2.98 6.36 -13.20
CA SER A 201 2.80 7.70 -13.76
C SER A 201 1.38 7.79 -14.29
N PRO A 202 0.63 8.87 -14.02
CA PRO A 202 -0.74 9.02 -14.49
C PRO A 202 -0.82 9.09 -16.02
N PHE A 203 0.29 9.48 -16.67
CA PHE A 203 0.44 9.55 -18.13
C PHE A 203 0.69 8.20 -18.80
N ALA A 204 0.93 7.15 -18.02
CA ALA A 204 1.22 5.81 -18.52
C ALA A 204 0.39 4.70 -17.84
N SER A 205 -0.27 4.99 -16.72
CA SER A 205 -1.14 4.05 -16.03
C SER A 205 -2.55 4.03 -16.64
N PRO A 206 -3.25 2.89 -16.59
CA PRO A 206 -4.64 2.81 -17.07
C PRO A 206 -5.61 3.56 -16.17
N ALA A 207 -6.73 4.00 -16.75
CA ALA A 207 -7.84 4.64 -16.04
C ALA A 207 -8.41 3.82 -14.87
N THR A 208 -8.25 2.50 -14.87
CA THR A 208 -8.67 1.62 -13.77
C THR A 208 -8.05 1.99 -12.41
N LEU A 209 -6.94 2.74 -12.37
CA LEU A 209 -6.39 3.26 -11.11
C LEU A 209 -7.30 4.29 -10.41
N MET A 210 -8.37 4.77 -11.06
CA MET A 210 -9.45 5.53 -10.41
C MET A 210 -10.00 4.83 -9.16
N LEU A 211 -9.96 3.50 -9.11
CA LEU A 211 -10.41 2.73 -7.94
C LEU A 211 -9.67 3.11 -6.65
N VAL A 212 -8.43 3.61 -6.74
CA VAL A 212 -7.67 4.05 -5.56
C VAL A 212 -8.35 5.24 -4.89
N ALA A 213 -8.89 6.17 -5.68
CA ALA A 213 -9.64 7.30 -5.15
C ALA A 213 -10.93 6.84 -4.45
N HIS A 214 -11.63 5.85 -5.03
CA HIS A 214 -12.82 5.27 -4.42
C HIS A 214 -12.50 4.59 -3.07
N VAL A 215 -11.41 3.82 -3.01
CA VAL A 215 -10.98 3.16 -1.76
C VAL A 215 -10.61 4.18 -0.68
N GLU A 216 -9.98 5.29 -1.03
CA GLU A 216 -9.68 6.35 -0.07
C GLU A 216 -10.96 7.06 0.41
N GLN A 217 -11.91 7.31 -0.50
CA GLN A 217 -13.22 7.89 -0.18
C GLN A 217 -14.09 7.01 0.72
N GLN A 218 -13.95 5.68 0.67
CA GLN A 218 -14.62 4.77 1.60
C GLN A 218 -14.14 4.96 3.06
N GLY A 219 -13.01 5.64 3.27
CA GLY A 219 -12.56 6.08 4.56
C GLY A 219 -11.06 5.94 4.74
N VAL A 220 -10.46 7.00 5.29
CA VAL A 220 -9.10 6.97 5.85
C VAL A 220 -9.19 6.84 7.36
N TRP A 221 -8.35 5.97 7.91
CA TRP A 221 -8.34 5.63 9.32
C TRP A 221 -7.02 6.05 9.95
N LEU A 222 -7.09 6.57 11.18
CA LEU A 222 -5.96 6.96 11.99
C LEU A 222 -5.77 5.93 13.09
N VAL A 223 -4.56 5.35 13.17
CA VAL A 223 -4.20 4.39 14.21
C VAL A 223 -3.51 5.14 15.34
N GLU A 224 -4.08 5.04 16.54
CA GLU A 224 -3.47 5.62 17.72
C GLU A 224 -2.13 4.92 18.03
N GLY A 225 -1.08 5.73 18.23
CA GLY A 225 0.29 5.24 18.36
C GLY A 225 0.98 4.90 17.03
N GLY A 226 0.37 5.20 15.88
CA GLY A 226 1.02 5.11 14.56
C GLY A 226 0.77 3.81 13.81
N MET A 227 1.17 3.80 12.54
CA MET A 227 0.94 2.71 11.59
C MET A 227 1.67 1.43 11.99
N HIS A 228 2.88 1.52 12.54
CA HIS A 228 3.64 0.35 13.00
C HIS A 228 2.87 -0.53 14.00
N ARG A 229 1.90 0.04 14.74
CA ARG A 229 1.02 -0.71 15.65
C ARG A 229 0.21 -1.81 14.95
N ILE A 230 -0.14 -1.65 13.68
CA ILE A 230 -0.86 -2.70 12.92
C ILE A 230 0.00 -3.97 12.81
N ALA A 231 1.29 -3.82 12.48
CA ALA A 231 2.21 -4.95 12.40
C ALA A 231 2.39 -5.63 13.76
N ARG A 232 2.47 -4.84 14.84
CA ARG A 232 2.53 -5.35 16.22
C ARG A 232 1.27 -6.08 16.65
N ALA A 233 0.10 -5.60 16.25
CA ALA A 233 -1.17 -6.24 16.55
C ALA A 233 -1.26 -7.63 15.90
N LEU A 234 -0.91 -7.74 14.62
CA LEU A 234 -0.86 -9.03 13.92
C LEU A 234 0.20 -9.98 14.50
N GLU A 235 1.36 -9.47 14.89
CA GLU A 235 2.39 -10.28 15.54
C GLU A 235 1.92 -10.80 16.91
N SER A 236 1.30 -9.94 17.73
CA SER A 236 0.70 -10.35 19.01
C SER A 236 -0.39 -11.41 18.84
N LEU A 237 -1.25 -11.25 17.83
CA LEU A 237 -2.26 -12.25 17.48
C LEU A 237 -1.62 -13.56 17.02
N GLY A 238 -0.62 -13.50 16.14
CA GLY A 238 0.12 -14.67 15.69
C GLY A 238 0.78 -15.43 16.85
N ARG A 239 1.41 -14.74 17.80
CA ARG A 239 1.99 -15.37 19.00
C ARG A 239 0.93 -16.09 19.83
N ARG A 240 -0.26 -15.50 20.00
CA ARG A 240 -1.38 -16.15 20.69
C ARG A 240 -1.83 -17.44 20.00
N LEU A 241 -1.72 -17.50 18.68
CA LEU A 241 -2.01 -18.69 17.88
C LEU A 241 -0.84 -19.69 17.81
N GLY A 242 0.28 -19.44 18.51
CA GLY A 242 1.44 -20.33 18.52
C GLY A 242 2.47 -20.09 17.40
N VAL A 243 2.35 -19.00 16.64
CA VAL A 243 3.36 -18.63 15.63
C VAL A 243 4.70 -18.34 16.32
N VAL A 244 5.77 -18.95 15.81
CA VAL A 244 7.14 -18.69 16.24
C VAL A 244 7.76 -17.58 15.38
N TYR A 245 8.22 -16.49 16.01
CA TYR A 245 8.92 -15.40 15.32
C TYR A 245 10.42 -15.43 15.62
N ARG A 246 11.23 -15.47 14.57
CA ARG A 246 12.69 -15.44 14.63
C ARG A 246 13.20 -14.16 13.97
N TYR A 247 13.46 -13.15 14.79
CA TYR A 247 14.03 -11.87 14.39
C TYR A 247 15.57 -11.91 14.33
N GLY A 248 16.18 -10.97 13.62
CA GLY A 248 17.63 -10.93 13.42
C GLY A 248 18.17 -12.13 12.61
N ALA A 249 17.30 -12.83 11.90
CA ALA A 249 17.61 -14.05 11.18
C ALA A 249 17.38 -13.84 9.67
N GLU A 250 18.47 -13.64 8.93
CA GLU A 250 18.39 -13.49 7.47
C GLU A 250 18.30 -14.86 6.78
N VAL A 251 17.29 -15.03 5.92
CA VAL A 251 17.21 -16.19 5.02
C VAL A 251 18.13 -15.96 3.83
N ALA A 252 19.09 -16.86 3.63
CA ALA A 252 20.02 -16.80 2.49
C ALA A 252 19.51 -17.61 1.29
N VAL A 253 18.86 -18.75 1.54
CA VAL A 253 18.42 -19.67 0.47
C VAL A 253 17.09 -20.33 0.80
N VAL A 254 16.19 -20.39 -0.18
CA VAL A 254 15.06 -21.34 -0.15
C VAL A 254 15.56 -22.68 -0.60
N THR A 255 15.44 -23.72 0.24
CA THR A 255 15.91 -25.06 -0.11
C THR A 255 14.84 -25.82 -0.87
N ALA A 256 15.25 -26.68 -1.79
CA ALA A 256 14.36 -27.51 -2.58
C ALA A 256 14.82 -28.98 -2.58
N GLU A 257 13.85 -29.89 -2.56
CA GLU A 257 14.03 -31.33 -2.73
C GLU A 257 13.08 -31.82 -3.82
N PHE A 258 13.58 -32.58 -4.79
CA PHE A 258 12.81 -33.07 -5.94
C PHE A 258 12.02 -31.96 -6.67
N GLY A 259 12.58 -30.75 -6.73
CA GLY A 259 11.95 -29.59 -7.38
C GLY A 259 10.82 -28.92 -6.58
N ARG A 260 10.56 -29.36 -5.34
CA ARG A 260 9.60 -28.75 -4.40
C ARG A 260 10.35 -27.99 -3.30
N ALA A 261 9.81 -26.87 -2.83
CA ALA A 261 10.36 -26.20 -1.65
C ALA A 261 10.31 -27.12 -0.41
N SER A 262 11.43 -27.20 0.32
CA SER A 262 11.61 -28.07 1.50
C SER A 262 12.00 -27.31 2.77
N GLY A 263 12.12 -25.99 2.70
CA GLY A 263 12.52 -25.15 3.83
C GLY A 263 13.39 -23.97 3.43
N VAL A 264 14.14 -23.47 4.40
CA VAL A 264 15.07 -22.35 4.21
C VAL A 264 16.39 -22.57 4.92
N ARG A 265 17.48 -22.04 4.36
CA ARG A 265 18.78 -21.94 5.02
C ARG A 265 19.06 -20.48 5.36
N LEU A 266 19.40 -20.23 6.61
CA LEU A 266 19.76 -18.90 7.11
C LEU A 266 21.17 -18.52 6.70
N ALA A 267 21.49 -17.23 6.75
CA ALA A 267 22.83 -16.70 6.56
C ALA A 267 23.85 -17.26 7.59
N SER A 268 23.36 -17.66 8.78
CA SER A 268 24.16 -18.36 9.80
C SER A 268 24.54 -19.80 9.40
N GLY A 269 23.94 -20.35 8.35
CA GLY A 269 24.10 -21.75 7.92
C GLY A 269 23.05 -22.70 8.48
N GLU A 270 22.26 -22.28 9.48
CA GLU A 270 21.17 -23.09 10.03
C GLU A 270 20.11 -23.42 8.97
N HIS A 271 19.62 -24.65 8.97
CA HIS A 271 18.53 -25.10 8.11
C HIS A 271 17.24 -25.27 8.90
N ILE A 272 16.15 -24.69 8.39
CA ILE A 272 14.79 -24.81 8.92
C ILE A 272 13.96 -25.56 7.87
N ALA A 273 13.66 -26.83 8.16
CA ALA A 273 12.83 -27.66 7.29
C ALA A 273 11.35 -27.24 7.36
N ALA A 274 10.66 -27.27 6.22
CA ALA A 274 9.24 -26.95 6.10
C ALA A 274 8.58 -27.70 4.94
N ASP A 275 7.28 -27.96 5.06
CA ASP A 275 6.49 -28.62 4.02
C ASP A 275 6.03 -27.62 2.94
N ALA A 276 6.02 -26.32 3.29
CA ALA A 276 5.77 -25.20 2.42
C ALA A 276 6.51 -23.94 2.89
N VAL A 277 6.79 -23.03 1.94
CA VAL A 277 7.46 -21.75 2.18
C VAL A 277 6.62 -20.62 1.59
N VAL A 278 6.35 -19.57 2.38
CA VAL A 278 5.74 -18.32 1.91
C VAL A 278 6.81 -17.21 1.90
N LEU A 279 7.14 -16.70 0.72
CA LEU A 279 8.04 -15.55 0.56
C LEU A 279 7.25 -14.25 0.57
N ASN A 280 7.39 -13.49 1.64
CA ASN A 280 6.92 -12.11 1.72
C ASN A 280 8.04 -11.14 1.29
N ALA A 281 8.49 -11.31 0.04
CA ALA A 281 9.59 -10.58 -0.56
C ALA A 281 9.25 -10.14 -1.99
N ASP A 282 9.99 -9.15 -2.50
CA ASP A 282 9.84 -8.78 -3.91
C ASP A 282 10.26 -9.97 -4.81
N PRO A 283 9.51 -10.28 -5.88
CA PRO A 283 9.90 -11.36 -6.80
C PRO A 283 11.21 -11.09 -7.55
N SER A 284 11.62 -9.82 -7.69
CA SER A 284 12.82 -9.41 -8.43
C SER A 284 14.13 -9.96 -7.85
N PRO A 285 14.43 -9.84 -6.54
CA PRO A 285 15.60 -10.47 -5.94
C PRO A 285 15.59 -12.00 -6.04
N VAL A 286 14.41 -12.62 -5.96
CA VAL A 286 14.27 -14.07 -6.10
C VAL A 286 14.65 -14.47 -7.53
N ALA A 287 14.05 -13.85 -8.55
CA ALA A 287 14.39 -14.05 -9.96
C ALA A 287 15.88 -13.76 -10.29
N ALA A 288 16.53 -12.92 -9.50
CA ALA A 288 17.96 -12.62 -9.61
C ALA A 288 18.86 -13.64 -8.89
N GLY A 289 18.29 -14.69 -8.28
CA GLY A 289 19.03 -15.75 -7.59
C GLY A 289 19.52 -15.40 -6.20
N ARG A 290 19.05 -14.29 -5.60
CA ARG A 290 19.47 -13.87 -4.25
C ARG A 290 18.99 -14.80 -3.13
N LEU A 291 18.00 -15.65 -3.41
CA LEU A 291 17.48 -16.66 -2.48
C LEU A 291 17.76 -18.10 -2.97
N GLY A 292 18.84 -18.27 -3.74
CA GLY A 292 19.24 -19.54 -4.32
C GLY A 292 18.81 -19.72 -5.77
N ARG A 293 19.53 -20.57 -6.51
CA ARG A 293 19.30 -20.82 -7.95
C ARG A 293 17.97 -21.51 -8.21
N ASP A 294 17.58 -22.45 -7.36
CA ASP A 294 16.34 -23.21 -7.53
C ASP A 294 15.13 -22.28 -7.49
N ALA A 295 15.05 -21.42 -6.47
CA ALA A 295 14.00 -20.43 -6.33
C ALA A 295 14.02 -19.36 -7.43
N ALA A 296 15.17 -19.09 -8.08
CA ALA A 296 15.25 -18.10 -9.16
C ALA A 296 14.36 -18.44 -10.35
N SER A 297 14.21 -19.73 -10.64
CA SER A 297 13.32 -20.24 -11.69
C SER A 297 11.84 -20.21 -11.31
N ALA A 298 11.51 -19.96 -10.04
CA ALA A 298 10.16 -20.03 -9.51
C ALA A 298 9.29 -18.80 -9.84
N THR A 299 9.91 -17.73 -10.37
CA THR A 299 9.23 -16.47 -10.66
C THR A 299 9.83 -15.77 -11.88
N ARG A 300 9.06 -14.84 -12.47
CA ARG A 300 9.47 -14.08 -13.63
C ARG A 300 10.30 -12.86 -13.23
N ARG A 301 11.41 -12.63 -13.94
CA ARG A 301 12.24 -11.43 -13.76
C ARG A 301 11.47 -10.16 -14.12
N VAL A 302 11.53 -9.16 -13.23
CA VAL A 302 11.09 -7.79 -13.51
C VAL A 302 12.27 -6.99 -14.07
N PRO A 303 12.18 -6.46 -15.31
CA PRO A 303 13.23 -5.61 -15.85
C PRO A 303 13.40 -4.34 -15.01
N PRO A 304 14.63 -3.84 -14.78
CA PRO A 304 14.87 -2.62 -14.01
C PRO A 304 14.06 -1.40 -14.48
N ARG A 305 13.86 -1.27 -15.81
CA ARG A 305 13.06 -0.18 -16.40
C ARG A 305 11.57 -0.25 -16.05
N SER A 306 11.05 -1.42 -15.69
CA SER A 306 9.65 -1.63 -15.30
C SER A 306 9.41 -1.54 -13.79
N ARG A 307 10.44 -1.20 -13.00
CA ARG A 307 10.30 -0.93 -11.58
C ARG A 307 9.41 0.29 -11.36
N SER A 308 8.62 0.24 -10.29
CA SER A 308 7.80 1.34 -9.80
C SER A 308 8.65 2.51 -9.29
N LEU A 309 7.97 3.59 -8.88
CA LEU A 309 8.57 4.68 -8.13
C LEU A 309 9.32 4.17 -6.88
N SER A 310 10.39 4.89 -6.54
CA SER A 310 10.97 4.94 -5.21
C SER A 310 10.52 6.23 -4.51
N ALA A 311 11.14 6.58 -3.39
CA ALA A 311 10.90 7.83 -2.68
C ALA A 311 12.19 8.44 -2.15
N LEU A 312 12.15 9.74 -1.90
CA LEU A 312 13.01 10.43 -0.95
C LEU A 312 12.13 10.83 0.24
N THR A 313 12.49 10.40 1.44
CA THR A 313 11.73 10.69 2.66
C THR A 313 12.57 11.39 3.71
N LEU A 314 11.97 12.35 4.41
CA LEU A 314 12.56 12.98 5.59
C LEU A 314 11.63 12.71 6.78
N ALA A 315 12.12 11.98 7.78
CA ALA A 315 11.46 11.81 9.07
C ALA A 315 12.09 12.78 10.06
N PHE A 316 11.33 13.72 10.61
CA PHE A 316 11.89 14.74 11.48
C PHE A 316 10.91 15.30 12.51
N GLN A 317 11.45 15.94 13.54
CA GLN A 317 10.67 16.76 14.47
C GLN A 317 10.79 18.24 14.11
N ALA A 318 9.68 18.99 14.14
CA ALA A 318 9.70 20.42 13.88
C ALA A 318 8.58 21.17 14.60
N GLU A 319 8.78 22.45 14.87
CA GLU A 319 7.66 23.37 15.15
C GLU A 319 7.04 23.82 13.82
N ALA A 320 5.71 23.77 13.73
CA ALA A 320 4.96 24.15 12.53
C ALA A 320 4.11 25.41 12.78
N SER A 321 4.08 26.31 11.78
CA SER A 321 3.27 27.54 11.82
C SER A 321 2.90 28.01 10.41
N GLY A 322 1.96 28.95 10.31
CA GLY A 322 1.46 29.49 9.05
C GLY A 322 0.23 28.70 8.56
N LEU A 323 0.41 27.82 7.58
CA LEU A 323 -0.66 26.98 7.04
C LEU A 323 -1.22 26.03 8.11
N PRO A 324 -2.54 26.05 8.39
CA PRO A 324 -3.16 25.04 9.24
C PRO A 324 -2.95 23.65 8.61
N LEU A 325 -2.36 22.72 9.33
CA LEU A 325 -2.08 21.38 8.80
C LEU A 325 -3.23 20.40 9.09
N ALA A 326 -3.50 19.51 8.15
CA ALA A 326 -4.19 18.25 8.42
C ALA A 326 -3.16 17.13 8.67
N ARG A 327 -3.60 15.97 9.18
CA ARG A 327 -2.78 14.76 9.29
C ARG A 327 -2.00 14.46 8.01
N HIS A 328 -2.67 14.62 6.88
CA HIS A 328 -2.13 14.41 5.55
C HIS A 328 -2.27 15.70 4.76
N THR A 329 -1.15 16.28 4.35
CA THR A 329 -1.12 17.49 3.53
C THR A 329 -0.25 17.25 2.30
N VAL A 330 -0.72 17.66 1.12
CA VAL A 330 0.03 17.57 -0.14
C VAL A 330 0.27 18.97 -0.69
N PHE A 331 1.52 19.25 -1.03
CA PHE A 331 1.97 20.50 -1.63
C PHE A 331 2.31 20.27 -3.09
N PHE A 332 1.74 21.10 -3.95
CA PHE A 332 1.89 20.99 -5.40
C PHE A 332 2.64 22.20 -5.97
N PRO A 333 3.70 21.98 -6.77
CA PRO A 333 4.35 23.05 -7.49
C PRO A 333 3.48 23.52 -8.66
N ALA A 334 3.68 24.77 -9.11
CA ALA A 334 3.03 25.33 -10.30
C ALA A 334 3.59 24.76 -11.62
N ALA A 335 4.74 24.06 -11.56
CA ALA A 335 5.35 23.44 -12.72
C ALA A 335 4.42 22.42 -13.39
N PRO A 336 4.45 22.28 -14.73
CA PRO A 336 3.64 21.30 -15.44
C PRO A 336 3.84 19.87 -14.91
N TYR A 337 2.75 19.21 -14.50
CA TYR A 337 2.82 17.96 -13.74
C TYR A 337 3.55 16.80 -14.44
N HIS A 338 3.53 16.75 -15.78
CA HIS A 338 4.25 15.73 -16.55
C HIS A 338 5.77 15.77 -16.36
N LEU A 339 6.35 16.94 -16.03
CA LEU A 339 7.78 17.09 -15.83
C LEU A 339 8.30 16.27 -14.64
N GLU A 340 7.51 16.13 -13.58
CA GLU A 340 7.84 15.27 -12.43
C GLU A 340 8.03 13.82 -12.89
N TYR A 341 7.08 13.28 -13.64
CA TYR A 341 7.11 11.89 -14.08
C TYR A 341 8.11 11.63 -15.22
N ASP A 342 8.37 12.63 -16.07
CA ASP A 342 9.43 12.55 -17.08
C ASP A 342 10.82 12.50 -16.42
N ALA A 343 11.06 13.34 -15.41
CA ALA A 343 12.29 13.28 -14.61
C ALA A 343 12.48 11.90 -13.99
N ILE A 344 11.43 11.36 -13.37
CA ILE A 344 11.52 10.09 -12.64
C ILE A 344 11.64 8.88 -13.57
N PHE A 345 10.72 8.70 -14.53
CA PHE A 345 10.65 7.46 -15.30
C PHE A 345 11.52 7.46 -16.56
N ARG A 346 11.71 8.63 -17.20
CA ARG A 346 12.51 8.76 -18.42
C ARG A 346 13.95 9.14 -18.10
N GLN A 347 14.16 10.20 -17.33
CA GLN A 347 15.49 10.75 -17.07
C GLN A 347 16.20 10.09 -15.88
N ARG A 348 15.45 9.41 -15.00
CA ARG A 348 15.94 8.74 -13.79
C ARG A 348 16.64 9.69 -12.82
N LYS A 349 16.05 10.87 -12.64
CA LYS A 349 16.50 11.91 -11.70
C LYS A 349 15.41 12.29 -10.71
N LEU A 350 15.80 12.95 -9.63
CA LEU A 350 14.85 13.62 -8.75
C LEU A 350 14.17 14.75 -9.53
N PRO A 351 12.86 14.97 -9.32
CA PRO A 351 12.11 15.97 -10.05
C PRO A 351 12.60 17.39 -9.71
N PRO A 352 12.69 18.29 -10.72
CA PRO A 352 13.20 19.64 -10.50
C PRO A 352 12.27 20.52 -9.65
N ALA A 353 10.97 20.20 -9.64
CA ALA A 353 9.94 20.76 -8.79
C ALA A 353 9.08 19.59 -8.26
N PRO A 354 9.38 19.05 -7.07
CA PRO A 354 8.69 17.88 -6.54
C PRO A 354 7.30 18.22 -6.02
N THR A 355 6.32 17.34 -6.24
CA THR A 355 5.15 17.26 -5.35
C THR A 355 5.61 16.72 -3.99
N VAL A 356 5.19 17.36 -2.90
CA VAL A 356 5.58 16.98 -1.53
C VAL A 356 4.36 16.49 -0.76
N TYR A 357 4.39 15.25 -0.31
CA TYR A 357 3.45 14.77 0.70
C TYR A 357 4.06 14.96 2.10
N LEU A 358 3.27 15.48 3.03
CA LEU A 358 3.62 15.66 4.45
C LEU A 358 2.59 14.90 5.31
N CYS A 359 3.06 14.04 6.20
CA CYS A 359 2.26 13.44 7.25
C CYS A 359 2.65 14.05 8.60
N ALA A 360 1.73 14.78 9.23
CA ALA A 360 1.86 15.36 10.56
C ALA A 360 1.33 14.35 11.60
N GLN A 361 2.23 13.58 12.21
CA GLN A 361 1.87 12.35 12.94
C GLN A 361 1.28 12.56 14.33
N ASP A 362 1.18 13.80 14.79
CA ASP A 362 0.57 14.16 16.07
C ASP A 362 -0.78 14.86 15.89
N ARG A 363 -1.23 15.02 14.63
CA ARG A 363 -2.53 15.59 14.28
C ARG A 363 -3.62 14.52 14.28
N ASP A 364 -4.81 14.88 14.73
CA ASP A 364 -5.98 14.01 14.74
C ASP A 364 -6.77 14.04 13.41
N GLY A 365 -8.00 13.50 13.41
CA GLY A 365 -8.85 13.42 12.22
C GLY A 365 -9.37 14.76 11.69
N ARG A 366 -9.26 15.83 12.47
CA ARG A 366 -9.65 17.20 12.12
C ARG A 366 -8.44 18.09 11.79
N GLY A 367 -7.23 17.64 12.14
CA GLY A 367 -6.01 18.45 12.07
C GLY A 367 -5.65 19.14 13.38
N ASP A 368 -6.32 18.78 14.48
CA ASP A 368 -6.02 19.30 15.81
C ASP A 368 -4.90 18.49 16.47
N ARG A 369 -4.22 19.08 17.44
CA ARG A 369 -3.18 18.41 18.24
C ARG A 369 -3.49 18.55 19.73
N SER A 370 -3.09 17.56 20.52
CA SER A 370 -3.31 17.55 21.97
C SER A 370 -2.26 18.32 22.76
N GLU A 371 -1.05 18.48 22.21
CA GLU A 371 0.10 19.09 22.89
C GLU A 371 0.70 20.20 22.03
N ASP A 372 1.22 21.23 22.69
CA ASP A 372 1.98 22.28 22.03
C ASP A 372 3.47 21.92 21.90
N GLY A 373 4.13 22.49 20.89
CA GLY A 373 5.57 22.33 20.66
C GLY A 373 5.89 21.65 19.33
N ALA A 374 6.99 20.90 19.31
CA ALA A 374 7.46 20.18 18.13
C ALA A 374 6.59 18.95 17.86
N GLU A 375 6.32 18.70 16.58
CA GLU A 375 5.53 17.57 16.09
C GLU A 375 6.40 16.67 15.21
N ARG A 376 5.99 15.41 15.11
CA ARG A 376 6.61 14.39 14.26
C ARG A 376 6.08 14.48 12.84
N PHE A 377 7.00 14.59 11.88
CA PHE A 377 6.69 14.69 10.46
C PHE A 377 7.36 13.60 9.64
N LEU A 378 6.66 13.16 8.59
CA LEU A 378 7.25 12.44 7.46
C LEU A 378 6.96 13.22 6.18
N THR A 379 7.98 13.66 5.46
CA THR A 379 7.83 14.09 4.07
C THR A 379 8.14 12.96 3.10
N VAL A 380 7.44 12.94 1.97
CA VAL A 380 7.67 11.99 0.88
C VAL A 380 7.65 12.74 -0.45
N VAL A 381 8.72 12.59 -1.20
CA VAL A 381 8.85 13.01 -2.60
C VAL A 381 9.03 11.78 -3.48
N ASN A 382 8.34 11.73 -4.61
CA ASN A 382 8.50 10.64 -5.57
C ASN A 382 9.92 10.67 -6.17
N ALA A 383 10.57 9.50 -6.22
CA ALA A 383 11.93 9.37 -6.72
C ALA A 383 12.07 8.22 -7.73
N PRO A 384 13.10 8.22 -8.58
CA PRO A 384 13.39 7.08 -9.46
C PRO A 384 13.90 5.87 -8.70
N ALA A 385 13.46 4.69 -9.10
CA ALA A 385 14.17 3.46 -8.76
C ALA A 385 15.50 3.40 -9.53
N LEU A 386 16.54 2.89 -8.87
CA LEU A 386 17.88 2.73 -9.41
C LEU A 386 17.89 1.68 -10.53
N LEU A 387 18.59 1.97 -11.64
CA LEU A 387 18.70 1.03 -12.76
C LEU A 387 19.80 -0.01 -12.52
N ASN A 388 21.02 0.44 -12.20
CA ASN A 388 22.23 -0.40 -12.14
C ASN A 388 23.07 -0.13 -10.87
N GLY A 389 22.46 0.29 -9.77
CA GLY A 389 23.15 0.53 -8.50
C GLY A 389 23.94 1.85 -8.41
N SER A 390 24.04 2.64 -9.50
CA SER A 390 24.45 4.04 -9.39
C SER A 390 23.36 4.80 -8.63
N GLY A 391 23.64 5.11 -7.36
CA GLY A 391 22.75 5.88 -6.49
C GLY A 391 22.62 7.33 -6.96
N LEU A 392 21.67 8.04 -6.37
CA LEU A 392 21.57 9.50 -6.52
C LEU A 392 22.76 10.15 -5.80
N SER A 393 23.31 11.22 -6.36
CA SER A 393 24.40 11.94 -5.71
C SER A 393 23.90 12.69 -4.47
N LEU A 394 24.79 12.94 -3.51
CA LEU A 394 24.45 13.69 -2.31
C LEU A 394 23.91 15.09 -2.63
N ALA A 395 24.53 15.77 -3.61
CA ALA A 395 24.12 17.09 -4.07
C ALA A 395 22.69 17.09 -4.65
N GLU A 396 22.33 16.10 -5.49
CA GLU A 396 20.96 15.99 -6.02
C GLU A 396 19.92 15.79 -4.90
N ILE A 397 20.29 15.05 -3.85
CA ILE A 397 19.41 14.78 -2.72
C ILE A 397 19.22 16.04 -1.86
N GLU A 398 20.31 16.74 -1.51
CA GLU A 398 20.28 18.00 -0.75
C GLU A 398 19.54 19.12 -1.49
N GLU A 399 19.69 19.18 -2.81
CA GLU A 399 18.94 20.11 -3.66
C GLU A 399 17.44 19.81 -3.60
N CYS A 400 17.04 18.54 -3.70
CA CYS A 400 15.65 18.12 -3.61
C CYS A 400 15.05 18.39 -2.21
N GLU A 401 15.83 18.17 -1.15
CA GLU A 401 15.45 18.52 0.23
C GLU A 401 15.22 20.02 0.38
N THR A 402 16.13 20.86 -0.13
CA THR A 402 15.97 22.32 -0.12
C THR A 402 14.70 22.75 -0.86
N LYS A 403 14.43 22.15 -2.03
CA LYS A 403 13.21 22.41 -2.81
C LYS A 403 11.95 21.94 -2.09
N THR A 404 12.02 20.84 -1.34
CA THR A 404 10.92 20.30 -0.54
C THR A 404 10.48 21.30 0.52
N PHE A 405 11.43 21.81 1.32
CA PHE A 405 11.13 22.84 2.33
C PHE A 405 10.68 24.16 1.70
N ARG A 406 11.31 24.59 0.60
CA ARG A 406 10.92 25.82 -0.11
C ARG A 406 9.49 25.76 -0.67
N LEU A 407 9.07 24.62 -1.22
CA LEU A 407 7.71 24.46 -1.71
C LEU A 407 6.70 24.60 -0.57
N MET A 408 6.94 23.90 0.55
CA MET A 408 6.09 24.02 1.74
C MET A 408 6.01 25.46 2.25
N GLU A 409 7.15 26.17 2.30
CA GLU A 409 7.22 27.58 2.70
C GLU A 409 6.45 28.50 1.75
N THR A 410 6.61 28.32 0.43
CA THR A 410 5.87 29.06 -0.60
C THR A 410 4.36 28.86 -0.46
N CYS A 411 3.92 27.66 -0.11
CA CYS A 411 2.52 27.34 0.18
C CYS A 411 2.04 27.82 1.57
N GLY A 412 2.87 28.57 2.30
CA GLY A 412 2.53 29.18 3.57
C GLY A 412 2.83 28.34 4.81
N LEU A 413 3.46 27.15 4.69
CA LEU A 413 3.88 26.35 5.83
C LEU A 413 5.33 26.66 6.23
N THR A 414 5.52 27.21 7.42
CA THR A 414 6.85 27.34 8.04
C THR A 414 7.11 26.16 8.97
N LEU A 415 8.17 25.40 8.69
CA LEU A 415 8.69 24.35 9.57
C LEU A 415 10.05 24.77 10.14
N ARG A 416 10.21 24.62 11.45
CA ARG A 416 11.49 24.81 12.15
C ARG A 416 11.95 23.47 12.70
N PRO A 417 12.74 22.68 11.93
CA PRO A 417 13.23 21.38 12.39
C PRO A 417 14.11 21.48 13.63
N LEU A 418 13.97 20.54 14.56
CA LEU A 418 14.84 20.44 15.71
C LEU A 418 16.25 19.98 15.28
N PRO A 419 17.33 20.59 15.80
CA PRO A 419 18.69 20.19 15.46
C PRO A 419 18.95 18.71 15.75
N GLY A 420 19.51 18.00 14.77
CA GLY A 420 19.85 16.57 14.90
C GLY A 420 18.65 15.62 14.91
N ALA A 421 17.43 16.11 14.70
CA ALA A 421 16.20 15.31 14.67
C ALA A 421 15.66 15.13 13.25
N LEU A 422 16.53 14.90 12.26
CA LEU A 422 16.15 14.62 10.88
C LEU A 422 16.85 13.37 10.37
N VAL A 423 16.07 12.42 9.87
CA VAL A 423 16.56 11.20 9.23
C VAL A 423 16.06 11.14 7.80
N ARG A 424 17.01 11.02 6.89
CA ARG A 424 16.78 10.92 5.46
C ARG A 424 16.80 9.47 5.00
N THR A 425 15.91 9.11 4.08
CA THR A 425 15.96 7.81 3.37
C THR A 425 15.75 8.05 1.88
N ALA A 426 16.74 7.67 1.08
CA ALA A 426 16.76 7.82 -0.37
C ALA A 426 16.66 6.45 -1.09
N PRO A 427 16.52 6.39 -2.43
CA PRO A 427 16.39 5.14 -3.17
C PRO A 427 17.52 4.12 -2.90
N GLN A 428 18.77 4.55 -2.72
CA GLN A 428 19.86 3.65 -2.34
C GLN A 428 19.71 3.05 -0.94
N ASP A 429 19.10 3.78 -0.01
CA ASP A 429 18.83 3.29 1.34
C ASP A 429 17.68 2.26 1.30
N PHE A 430 16.66 2.51 0.48
CA PHE A 430 15.61 1.53 0.21
C PHE A 430 16.15 0.26 -0.46
N GLU A 431 17.14 0.36 -1.35
CA GLU A 431 17.82 -0.81 -1.92
C GLU A 431 18.58 -1.60 -0.86
N THR A 432 19.22 -0.94 0.11
CA THR A 432 19.86 -1.60 1.26
C THR A 432 18.81 -2.32 2.13
N LEU A 433 17.69 -1.65 2.42
CA LEU A 433 16.59 -2.24 3.18
C LEU A 433 15.94 -3.41 2.43
N LEU A 434 15.80 -3.32 1.10
CA LEU A 434 15.09 -4.26 0.24
C LEU A 434 15.94 -4.62 -1.00
N PRO A 435 16.99 -5.45 -0.83
CA PRO A 435 17.95 -5.73 -1.89
C PRO A 435 17.30 -6.32 -3.15
N GLY A 436 17.80 -5.92 -4.32
CA GLY A 436 17.36 -6.39 -5.64
C GLY A 436 16.17 -5.62 -6.24
N THR A 437 15.63 -4.63 -5.54
CA THR A 437 14.47 -3.84 -5.98
C THR A 437 14.85 -2.56 -6.73
N GLY A 438 16.12 -2.16 -6.69
CA GLY A 438 16.57 -0.82 -7.07
C GLY A 438 16.00 0.28 -6.18
N GLY A 439 15.62 -0.04 -4.94
CA GLY A 439 14.91 0.87 -4.04
C GLY A 439 13.44 1.12 -4.40
N ALA A 440 12.86 0.37 -5.34
CA ALA A 440 11.45 0.49 -5.70
C ALA A 440 10.55 0.02 -4.54
N ILE A 441 9.56 0.83 -4.16
CA ILE A 441 8.75 0.56 -2.97
C ILE A 441 7.39 -0.12 -3.29
N TYR A 442 7.01 -0.23 -4.56
CA TYR A 442 5.74 -0.82 -5.01
C TYR A 442 5.91 -2.02 -5.98
N GLY A 443 7.12 -2.56 -6.09
CA GLY A 443 7.44 -3.63 -7.04
C GLY A 443 7.42 -3.15 -8.49
N ARG A 444 6.67 -3.84 -9.36
CA ARG A 444 6.49 -3.45 -10.78
C ARG A 444 5.51 -2.26 -10.91
N ALA A 445 5.85 -1.28 -11.75
CA ALA A 445 4.97 -0.16 -12.07
C ALA A 445 3.68 -0.63 -12.77
N SER A 446 2.53 -0.03 -12.42
CA SER A 446 1.25 -0.24 -13.12
C SER A 446 1.17 0.56 -14.42
N HIS A 447 2.11 0.38 -15.36
CA HIS A 447 2.09 1.06 -16.67
C HIS A 447 1.52 0.18 -17.79
N GLY A 448 0.54 0.72 -18.50
CA GLY A 448 -0.20 0.03 -19.54
C GLY A 448 -1.36 -0.83 -19.02
N TRP A 449 -2.32 -1.09 -19.88
CA TRP A 449 -3.58 -1.77 -19.55
C TRP A 449 -3.40 -3.21 -19.03
N MET A 450 -2.33 -3.91 -19.44
CA MET A 450 -2.04 -5.27 -18.98
C MET A 450 -1.25 -5.35 -17.66
N ALA A 451 -0.83 -4.21 -17.08
CA ALA A 451 0.14 -4.20 -15.99
C ALA A 451 -0.29 -5.04 -14.78
N SER A 452 -1.57 -4.95 -14.41
CA SER A 452 -2.12 -5.68 -13.27
C SER A 452 -2.16 -7.20 -13.47
N PHE A 453 -2.16 -7.68 -14.72
CA PHE A 453 -2.06 -9.12 -15.06
C PHE A 453 -0.62 -9.63 -15.14
N GLN A 454 0.37 -8.72 -15.22
CA GLN A 454 1.79 -9.07 -15.28
C GLN A 454 2.43 -9.20 -13.89
N ARG A 455 1.70 -8.85 -12.82
CA ARG A 455 2.17 -9.00 -11.44
C ARG A 455 2.35 -10.48 -11.10
N GLN A 456 3.31 -10.75 -10.23
CA GLN A 456 3.50 -12.10 -9.68
C GLN A 456 2.21 -12.49 -8.96
N GLY A 457 1.66 -13.65 -9.31
CA GLY A 457 0.55 -14.25 -8.56
C GLY A 457 1.07 -14.91 -7.28
N THR A 458 0.13 -15.33 -6.44
CA THR A 458 0.47 -16.00 -5.17
C THR A 458 1.24 -17.32 -5.35
N ARG A 459 0.89 -18.13 -6.34
CA ARG A 459 1.61 -19.39 -6.62
C ARG A 459 2.86 -19.14 -7.46
N SER A 460 3.96 -19.77 -7.07
CA SER A 460 5.18 -19.84 -7.89
C SER A 460 5.10 -21.02 -8.89
N THR A 461 6.08 -21.14 -9.78
CA THR A 461 6.25 -22.34 -10.61
C THR A 461 6.90 -23.50 -9.85
N MET A 462 7.44 -23.26 -8.65
CA MET A 462 7.99 -24.29 -7.75
C MET A 462 6.90 -24.76 -6.77
N PRO A 463 6.51 -26.05 -6.76
CA PRO A 463 5.56 -26.57 -5.79
C PRO A 463 6.00 -26.29 -4.34
N GLY A 464 5.04 -25.99 -3.47
CA GLY A 464 5.30 -25.67 -2.06
C GLY A 464 5.88 -24.27 -1.82
N LEU A 465 6.17 -23.48 -2.85
CA LEU A 465 6.64 -22.10 -2.73
C LEU A 465 5.54 -21.10 -3.15
N TYR A 466 5.20 -20.20 -2.24
CA TYR A 466 4.18 -19.17 -2.40
C TYR A 466 4.78 -17.78 -2.21
N PHE A 467 4.15 -16.79 -2.83
CA PHE A 467 4.52 -15.38 -2.75
C PHE A 467 3.42 -14.57 -2.07
N ALA A 468 3.82 -13.61 -1.25
CA ALA A 468 2.94 -12.63 -0.61
C ALA A 468 3.59 -11.24 -0.59
N GLY A 469 2.78 -10.21 -0.38
CA GLY A 469 3.23 -8.83 -0.12
C GLY A 469 2.90 -7.85 -1.26
N GLY A 470 3.30 -6.58 -1.09
CA GLY A 470 2.84 -5.49 -1.96
C GLY A 470 3.36 -5.49 -3.41
N SER A 471 4.35 -6.32 -3.72
CA SER A 471 4.87 -6.58 -5.07
C SER A 471 4.18 -7.74 -5.77
N VAL A 472 3.34 -8.48 -5.03
CA VAL A 472 2.59 -9.65 -5.45
C VAL A 472 1.12 -9.23 -5.59
N HIS A 473 0.35 -9.98 -6.37
CA HIS A 473 -1.10 -9.79 -6.45
C HIS A 473 -1.75 -9.83 -5.05
N PRO A 474 -2.72 -8.95 -4.73
CA PRO A 474 -3.42 -8.02 -5.63
C PRO A 474 -2.65 -6.74 -5.99
N GLY A 475 -1.70 -6.30 -5.17
CA GLY A 475 -0.87 -5.16 -5.49
C GLY A 475 -0.32 -4.40 -4.27
N PRO A 476 0.16 -3.17 -4.49
CA PRO A 476 0.76 -2.35 -3.46
C PRO A 476 -0.28 -1.76 -2.50
N GLY A 477 0.20 -1.25 -1.36
CA GLY A 477 -0.63 -0.71 -0.29
C GLY A 477 -0.79 -1.70 0.87
N ILE A 478 -1.04 -1.19 2.07
CA ILE A 478 -1.12 -2.00 3.29
C ILE A 478 -2.24 -3.04 3.24
N PRO A 479 -3.48 -2.68 2.86
CA PRO A 479 -4.58 -3.66 2.80
C PRO A 479 -4.35 -4.70 1.69
N MET A 480 -3.85 -4.27 0.54
CA MET A 480 -3.58 -5.16 -0.59
C MET A 480 -2.46 -6.15 -0.28
N ALA A 481 -1.41 -5.70 0.41
CA ALA A 481 -0.34 -6.59 0.86
C ALA A 481 -0.84 -7.57 1.94
N ALA A 482 -1.73 -7.15 2.85
CA ALA A 482 -2.36 -8.05 3.82
C ALA A 482 -3.27 -9.08 3.14
N LEU A 483 -4.09 -8.67 2.17
CA LEU A 483 -4.88 -9.57 1.31
C LEU A 483 -3.98 -10.55 0.56
N SER A 484 -2.85 -10.09 0.01
CA SER A 484 -1.86 -10.96 -0.65
C SER A 484 -1.39 -12.09 0.27
N GLY A 485 -1.16 -11.78 1.56
CA GLY A 485 -0.85 -12.76 2.60
C GLY A 485 -1.95 -13.79 2.81
N ALA A 486 -3.19 -13.34 2.97
CA ALA A 486 -4.35 -14.22 3.13
C ALA A 486 -4.54 -15.13 1.90
N LEU A 487 -4.38 -14.59 0.68
CA LEU A 487 -4.45 -15.36 -0.56
C LEU A 487 -3.33 -16.41 -0.66
N ALA A 488 -2.13 -16.13 -0.12
CA ALA A 488 -1.05 -17.10 0.01
C ALA A 488 -1.41 -18.27 0.92
N SER A 489 -2.00 -17.99 2.07
CA SER A 489 -2.52 -19.02 2.96
C SER A 489 -3.60 -19.87 2.26
N GLU A 490 -4.54 -19.25 1.56
CA GLU A 490 -5.59 -19.99 0.83
C GLU A 490 -5.04 -20.83 -0.32
N ALA A 491 -4.04 -20.33 -1.04
CA ALA A 491 -3.41 -21.08 -2.13
C ALA A 491 -2.71 -22.33 -1.59
N LEU A 492 -2.02 -22.20 -0.46
CA LEU A 492 -1.38 -23.31 0.25
C LEU A 492 -2.40 -24.35 0.71
N LEU A 493 -3.47 -23.93 1.39
CA LEU A 493 -4.56 -24.83 1.83
C LEU A 493 -5.16 -25.62 0.67
N ALA A 494 -5.44 -24.95 -0.45
CA ALA A 494 -6.02 -25.56 -1.63
C ALA A 494 -5.09 -26.61 -2.26
N ASP A 495 -3.77 -26.36 -2.29
CA ASP A 495 -2.79 -27.29 -2.84
C ASP A 495 -2.59 -28.53 -1.93
N LEU A 496 -2.92 -28.42 -0.63
CA LEU A 496 -2.98 -29.55 0.30
C LEU A 496 -4.33 -30.29 0.29
N GLY A 497 -5.29 -29.84 -0.52
CA GLY A 497 -6.63 -30.44 -0.58
C GLY A 497 -7.52 -30.15 0.64
N LEU A 498 -7.17 -29.15 1.45
CA LEU A 498 -7.94 -28.77 2.64
C LEU A 498 -9.11 -27.83 2.24
N PRO A 499 -10.34 -28.08 2.73
CA PRO A 499 -11.49 -27.25 2.39
C PRO A 499 -11.36 -25.85 3.00
N ARG A 500 -11.91 -24.84 2.31
CA ARG A 500 -12.06 -23.50 2.88
C ARG A 500 -13.00 -23.54 4.07
N LEU A 501 -12.56 -23.09 5.25
CA LEU A 501 -13.48 -22.62 6.27
C LEU A 501 -14.12 -21.32 5.75
N LEU A 502 -15.28 -21.43 5.12
CA LEU A 502 -16.08 -20.27 4.71
C LEU A 502 -16.54 -19.53 5.96
N SER A 503 -15.83 -18.47 6.36
CA SER A 503 -16.43 -17.43 7.19
C SER A 503 -17.56 -16.82 6.37
N ARG A 504 -18.81 -16.87 6.89
CA ARG A 504 -19.94 -16.12 6.33
C ARG A 504 -19.58 -14.64 6.39
N MET A 505 -19.02 -14.09 5.30
CA MET A 505 -19.06 -12.65 5.09
C MET A 505 -20.54 -12.28 5.02
N ALA A 506 -21.02 -11.55 6.02
CA ALA A 506 -22.36 -11.00 6.00
C ALA A 506 -22.48 -10.09 4.78
N THR A 507 -23.33 -10.48 3.82
CA THR A 507 -23.88 -9.55 2.85
C THR A 507 -24.71 -8.52 3.62
N PRO A 508 -24.35 -7.21 3.61
CA PRO A 508 -25.21 -6.21 4.20
C PRO A 508 -26.40 -6.03 3.26
N GLY A 509 -27.53 -6.63 3.62
CA GLY A 509 -28.70 -6.67 2.74
C GLY A 509 -29.79 -7.61 3.24
N GLY A 510 -30.31 -7.34 4.44
CA GLY A 510 -31.48 -8.04 4.96
C GLY A 510 -32.13 -7.18 6.02
N MET A 511 -33.04 -6.29 5.62
CA MET A 511 -33.96 -5.65 6.56
C MET A 511 -34.74 -6.76 7.27
N SER A 512 -34.46 -6.95 8.56
CA SER A 512 -35.29 -7.78 9.43
C SER A 512 -36.63 -7.06 9.61
N MET A 513 -37.68 -7.54 8.94
CA MET A 513 -39.04 -7.17 9.31
C MET A 513 -39.34 -7.74 10.70
N ARG A 514 -39.74 -6.86 11.61
CA ARG A 514 -40.27 -7.25 12.92
C ARG A 514 -41.52 -8.12 12.73
N SER A 515 -41.53 -9.28 13.37
CA SER A 515 -42.70 -10.14 13.52
C SER A 515 -43.79 -9.38 14.27
N ALA A 516 -45.01 -9.37 13.72
CA ALA A 516 -46.20 -8.82 14.35
C ALA A 516 -46.55 -9.63 15.60
N GLN A 517 -46.60 -8.96 16.75
CA GLN A 517 -47.12 -9.52 17.99
C GLN A 517 -48.61 -9.81 17.83
N THR A 518 -49.00 -11.07 18.02
CA THR A 518 -50.40 -11.46 18.21
C THR A 518 -50.82 -10.98 19.59
N ILE A 519 -51.72 -10.00 19.63
CA ILE A 519 -52.42 -9.58 20.84
C ILE A 519 -53.41 -10.70 21.19
N ALA A 520 -53.20 -11.35 22.33
CA ALA A 520 -54.24 -12.09 23.01
C ALA A 520 -54.96 -11.12 23.95
N THR A 521 -56.26 -10.95 23.76
CA THR A 521 -57.18 -10.40 24.74
C THR A 521 -58.45 -11.23 24.71
N ASP A 522 -58.90 -11.59 25.91
CA ASP A 522 -60.17 -12.24 26.24
C ASP A 522 -61.40 -11.54 25.64
#